data_AF-A0AAN6P8L2-F1
#
_entry.id   AF-A0AAN6P8L2-F1
#
_cell.length_a   1.000
_cell.length_b   1.000
_cell.length_c   1.000
_cell.angle_alpha   90.00
_cell.angle_beta   90.00
_cell.angle_gamma   90.00
#
_symmetry.space_group_name_H-M   'P 1'
#
loop_
_entity.id
_entity.type
_entity.pdbx_description
1 polymer ?
#
loop_
_entity_poly.entity_id
_entity_poly.type
_entity_poly.pdbx_seq_one_letter_code
_entity_poly.pdbx_strand_id
1 'polypeptide(L)'
;DILDEFSDISDSCLSNISVMIRSSVVTQQTDQQLIYEAYSNFVQGLFELLDAVAEAAPVLIVLDKQAEFRVPAAVREMAGVADVFLMQVMAVFPTDTSYAQQTANQKSQVDTHFRQAVHSFHIATANTGSPYSNTTTV
;
A
#
# COMPACT_ATOMS: atom_id res chain seq x y z
N ASP A 1 -6.05 15.61 4.23
CA ASP A 1 -5.27 14.99 5.33
C ASP A 1 -4.56 13.75 4.75
N ILE A 2 -3.51 13.20 5.38
CA ILE A 2 -2.85 11.96 4.93
C ILE A 2 -3.84 10.78 4.91
N LEU A 3 -4.82 10.80 5.81
CA LEU A 3 -5.88 9.80 5.87
C LEU A 3 -6.86 9.91 4.70
N ASP A 4 -7.13 11.13 4.22
CA ASP A 4 -7.95 11.34 3.02
C ASP A 4 -7.19 10.83 1.80
N GLU A 5 -5.88 11.08 1.70
CA GLU A 5 -5.06 10.59 0.58
C GLU A 5 -5.06 9.05 0.50
N PHE A 6 -4.93 8.35 1.64
CA PHE A 6 -5.07 6.89 1.66
C PHE A 6 -6.46 6.40 1.26
N SER A 7 -7.49 7.17 1.61
CA SER A 7 -8.88 6.86 1.23
C SER A 7 -9.06 7.05 -0.28
N ASP A 8 -8.55 8.15 -0.85
CA ASP A 8 -8.61 8.45 -2.28
C ASP A 8 -7.86 7.39 -3.12
N ILE A 9 -6.68 6.96 -2.65
CA ILE A 9 -5.94 5.85 -3.28
C ILE A 9 -6.76 4.55 -3.23
N SER A 10 -7.35 4.25 -2.07
CA SER A 10 -8.17 3.05 -1.89
C SER A 10 -9.41 3.08 -2.80
N ASP A 11 -10.11 4.21 -2.88
CA ASP A 11 -11.27 4.40 -3.75
C ASP A 11 -10.91 4.29 -5.23
N SER A 12 -9.77 4.85 -5.64
CA SER A 12 -9.24 4.71 -6.99
C SER A 12 -8.93 3.25 -7.33
N CYS A 13 -8.29 2.51 -6.42
CA CYS A 13 -8.05 1.08 -6.58
C CYS A 13 -9.37 0.29 -6.69
N LEU A 14 -10.35 0.52 -5.80
CA LEU A 14 -11.64 -0.15 -5.81
C LEU A 14 -12.43 0.13 -7.11
N SER A 15 -12.40 1.39 -7.56
CA SER A 15 -13.03 1.79 -8.82
C SER A 15 -12.41 1.03 -10.00
N ASN A 16 -11.08 0.96 -10.08
CA ASN A 16 -10.40 0.21 -11.12
C ASN A 16 -10.63 -1.30 -11.04
N ILE A 17 -10.65 -1.88 -9.83
CA ILE A 17 -11.01 -3.29 -9.62
C ILE A 17 -12.39 -3.57 -10.25
N SER A 18 -13.38 -2.70 -10.01
CA SER A 18 -14.75 -2.91 -10.49
C SER A 18 -14.83 -3.04 -12.02
N VAL A 19 -13.94 -2.35 -12.75
CA VAL A 19 -13.86 -2.39 -14.22
C VAL A 19 -13.02 -3.56 -14.71
N MET A 20 -12.01 -3.98 -13.93
CA MET A 20 -11.08 -5.05 -14.32
C MET A 20 -11.59 -6.46 -14.02
N ILE A 21 -12.60 -6.61 -13.16
CA ILE A 21 -13.18 -7.92 -12.83
C ILE A 21 -13.56 -8.67 -14.12
N ARG A 22 -13.12 -9.93 -14.22
CA ARG A 22 -13.32 -10.82 -15.39
C ARG A 22 -12.61 -10.39 -16.67
N SER A 23 -11.60 -9.54 -16.58
CA SER A 23 -10.68 -9.31 -17.70
C SER A 23 -10.05 -10.63 -18.16
N SER A 24 -9.97 -10.83 -19.47
CA SER A 24 -9.26 -11.96 -20.05
C SER A 24 -7.75 -11.76 -19.95
N VAL A 25 -7.02 -12.87 -20.01
CA VAL A 25 -5.56 -12.84 -20.15
C VAL A 25 -5.17 -12.07 -21.42
N VAL A 26 -4.15 -11.22 -21.32
CA VAL A 26 -3.64 -10.39 -22.41
C VAL A 26 -2.71 -11.22 -23.28
N THR A 27 -3.07 -11.39 -24.55
CA THR A 27 -2.30 -12.21 -25.50
C THR A 27 -1.27 -11.41 -26.29
N GLN A 28 -1.47 -10.10 -26.44
CA GLN A 28 -0.59 -9.24 -27.23
C GLN A 28 0.61 -8.79 -26.40
N GLN A 29 1.83 -9.05 -26.87
CA GLN A 29 3.05 -8.74 -26.12
C GLN A 29 3.22 -7.23 -25.87
N THR A 30 2.83 -6.38 -26.82
CA THR A 30 2.88 -4.91 -26.67
C THR A 30 1.99 -4.43 -25.54
N ASP A 31 0.82 -5.04 -25.37
CA ASP A 31 -0.14 -4.67 -24.34
C ASP A 31 0.32 -5.16 -22.97
N GLN A 32 0.92 -6.35 -22.91
CA GLN A 32 1.55 -6.85 -21.69
C GLN A 32 2.65 -5.89 -21.21
N GLN A 33 3.51 -5.40 -22.11
CA GLN A 33 4.55 -4.44 -21.74
C GLN A 33 3.94 -3.14 -21.19
N LEU A 34 2.93 -2.57 -21.86
CA LEU A 34 2.27 -1.36 -21.42
C LEU A 34 1.64 -1.51 -20.02
N ILE A 35 0.95 -2.62 -19.79
CA ILE A 35 0.33 -2.91 -18.49
C ILE A 35 1.40 -3.11 -17.41
N TYR A 36 2.49 -3.80 -17.74
CA TYR A 36 3.60 -4.01 -16.80
C TYR A 36 4.29 -2.70 -16.40
N GLU A 37 4.50 -1.78 -17.34
CA GLU A 37 5.05 -0.46 -17.07
C GLU A 37 4.13 0.35 -16.16
N ALA A 38 2.82 0.36 -16.44
CA ALA A 38 1.83 1.02 -15.59
C ALA A 38 1.78 0.42 -14.17
N TYR A 39 1.79 -0.92 -14.07
CA TYR A 39 1.86 -1.64 -12.80
C TYR A 39 3.12 -1.27 -12.02
N SER A 40 4.29 -1.28 -12.67
CA SER A 40 5.57 -0.97 -12.03
C SER A 40 5.63 0.48 -11.53
N ASN A 41 5.08 1.43 -12.29
CA ASN A 41 5.01 2.83 -11.88
C ASN A 41 4.10 3.02 -10.66
N PHE A 42 2.96 2.33 -10.62
CA PHE A 42 2.08 2.36 -9.45
C PHE A 42 2.76 1.75 -8.22
N VAL A 43 3.40 0.58 -8.37
CA VAL A 43 4.18 -0.06 -7.30
C VAL A 43 5.28 0.86 -6.77
N GLN A 44 6.02 1.53 -7.66
CA GLN A 44 7.05 2.49 -7.27
C GLN A 44 6.47 3.65 -6.46
N GLY A 45 5.31 4.19 -6.86
CA GLY A 45 4.59 5.20 -6.10
C GLY A 45 4.19 4.72 -4.70
N LEU A 46 3.77 3.46 -4.57
CA LEU A 46 3.48 2.87 -3.26
C LEU A 46 4.73 2.75 -2.38
N PHE A 47 5.89 2.39 -2.95
CA PHE A 47 7.15 2.36 -2.18
C PHE A 47 7.48 3.74 -1.62
N GLU A 48 7.47 4.76 -2.48
CA GLU A 48 7.79 6.13 -2.09
C GLU A 48 6.83 6.67 -1.03
N LEU A 49 5.53 6.42 -1.20
CA LEU A 49 4.52 6.81 -0.22
C LEU A 49 4.74 6.12 1.14
N LEU A 50 4.93 4.80 1.15
CA LEU A 50 5.05 4.03 2.38
C LEU A 50 6.35 4.31 3.12
N ASP A 51 7.44 4.55 2.38
CA ASP A 51 8.72 4.96 2.96
C ASP A 51 8.62 6.37 3.56
N ALA A 52 7.99 7.32 2.85
CA ALA A 52 7.76 8.66 3.38
C ALA A 52 6.88 8.66 4.63
N VAL A 53 5.83 7.83 4.65
CA VAL A 53 4.97 7.61 5.83
C VAL A 53 5.78 7.04 6.99
N ALA A 54 6.66 6.07 6.72
CA ALA A 54 7.50 5.46 7.73
C ALA A 54 8.48 6.48 8.34
N GLU A 55 9.10 7.31 7.50
CA GLU A 55 10.02 8.36 7.93
C GLU A 55 9.30 9.46 8.73
N ALA A 56 8.05 9.79 8.37
CA ALA A 56 7.25 10.80 9.04
C ALA A 56 6.69 10.38 10.40
N ALA A 57 6.73 9.09 10.75
CA ALA A 57 6.09 8.54 11.95
C ALA A 57 6.43 9.29 13.26
N PRO A 58 7.71 9.62 13.57
CA PRO A 58 8.04 10.34 14.81
C PRO A 58 7.43 11.74 14.86
N VAL A 59 7.39 12.44 13.72
CA VAL A 59 6.85 13.80 13.63
C VAL A 59 5.33 13.77 13.79
N LEU A 60 4.65 12.84 13.11
CA LEU A 60 3.19 12.71 13.17
C LEU A 60 2.70 12.41 14.60
N ILE A 61 3.39 11.54 15.34
CA ILE A 61 3.03 11.20 16.74
C ILE A 61 3.28 12.36 17.72
N VAL A 62 4.22 13.26 17.40
CA VAL A 62 4.43 14.48 18.20
C VAL A 62 3.32 15.50 17.94
N LEU A 63 2.89 15.64 16.67
CA LEU A 63 1.84 16.56 16.27
C LEU A 63 0.45 16.11 16.73
N ASP A 64 0.14 14.83 16.60
CA ASP A 64 -1.11 14.22 17.05
C ASP A 64 -0.83 12.85 17.68
N LYS A 65 -1.14 12.70 18.97
CA LYS A 65 -0.98 11.43 19.67
C LYS A 65 -1.87 10.33 19.11
N GLN A 66 -3.02 10.67 18.52
CA GLN A 66 -3.88 9.67 17.87
C GLN A 66 -3.27 9.13 16.56
N ALA A 67 -2.26 9.79 15.98
CA ALA A 67 -1.59 9.31 14.78
C ALA A 67 -0.92 7.95 15.00
N GLU A 68 -0.54 7.61 16.24
CA GLU A 68 0.04 6.31 16.59
C GLU A 68 -0.91 5.13 16.32
N PHE A 69 -2.22 5.38 16.30
CA PHE A 69 -3.25 4.37 16.02
C PHE A 69 -3.92 4.57 14.66
N ARG A 70 -4.29 5.82 14.33
CA ARG A 70 -5.09 6.13 13.14
C ARG A 70 -4.31 5.89 11.85
N VAL A 71 -3.05 6.32 11.80
CA VAL A 71 -2.23 6.18 10.58
C VAL A 71 -1.93 4.69 10.32
N PRO A 72 -1.46 3.89 11.29
CA PRO A 72 -1.29 2.45 11.07
C PRO A 72 -2.57 1.69 10.76
N ALA A 73 -3.74 2.14 11.23
CA ALA A 73 -5.02 1.54 10.85
C ALA A 73 -5.32 1.80 9.36
N ALA A 74 -5.24 3.07 8.93
CA ALA A 74 -5.47 3.44 7.53
C ALA A 74 -4.47 2.78 6.56
N VAL A 75 -3.18 2.68 6.94
CA VAL A 75 -2.18 1.96 6.15
C VAL A 75 -2.54 0.48 5.98
N ARG A 76 -3.11 -0.18 7.01
CA ARG A 76 -3.56 -1.58 6.90
C ARG A 76 -4.80 -1.73 6.02
N GLU A 77 -5.73 -0.79 6.08
CA GLU A 77 -6.91 -0.77 5.21
C GLU A 77 -6.48 -0.61 3.74
N MET A 78 -5.63 0.37 3.45
CA MET A 78 -5.05 0.58 2.13
C MET A 78 -4.26 -0.66 1.66
N ALA A 79 -3.53 -1.33 2.54
CA ALA A 79 -2.80 -2.56 2.20
C ALA A 79 -3.74 -3.64 1.64
N GLY A 80 -4.90 -3.84 2.26
CA GLY A 80 -5.88 -4.83 1.79
C GLY A 80 -6.46 -4.48 0.42
N VAL A 81 -6.74 -3.20 0.17
CA VAL A 81 -7.27 -2.75 -1.12
C VAL A 81 -6.21 -2.83 -2.23
N ALA A 82 -5.00 -2.35 -1.95
CA ALA A 82 -3.87 -2.43 -2.87
C ALA A 82 -3.53 -3.89 -3.21
N ASP A 83 -3.57 -4.80 -2.22
CA ASP A 83 -3.35 -6.24 -2.42
C ASP A 83 -4.30 -6.83 -3.46
N VAL A 84 -5.61 -6.60 -3.29
CA VAL A 84 -6.64 -7.09 -4.22
C VAL A 84 -6.45 -6.47 -5.61
N PHE A 85 -6.14 -5.17 -5.69
CA PHE A 85 -5.90 -4.51 -6.96
C PHE A 85 -4.70 -5.09 -7.71
N LEU A 86 -3.55 -5.21 -7.03
CA LEU A 86 -2.33 -5.76 -7.61
C LEU A 86 -2.55 -7.21 -8.07
N MET A 87 -3.23 -8.03 -7.27
CA MET A 87 -3.59 -9.40 -7.67
C MET A 87 -4.49 -9.43 -8.91
N GLN A 88 -5.44 -8.49 -9.03
CA GLN A 88 -6.32 -8.40 -10.18
C GLN A 88 -5.56 -8.00 -11.46
N VAL A 89 -4.58 -7.09 -11.36
CA VAL A 89 -3.70 -6.75 -12.49
C VAL A 89 -2.79 -7.92 -12.83
N MET A 90 -2.20 -8.59 -11.83
CA MET A 90 -1.35 -9.76 -12.04
C MET A 90 -2.07 -10.89 -12.80
N ALA A 91 -3.36 -11.08 -12.53
CA ALA A 91 -4.17 -12.11 -13.16
C ALA A 91 -4.38 -11.92 -14.68
N VAL A 92 -4.09 -10.74 -15.23
CA VAL A 92 -4.23 -10.48 -16.68
C VAL A 92 -3.01 -10.96 -17.47
N PHE A 93 -1.89 -11.26 -16.81
CA PHE A 93 -0.69 -11.76 -17.48
C PHE A 93 -0.77 -13.27 -17.71
N PRO A 94 -0.34 -13.76 -18.89
CA PRO A 94 -0.19 -15.19 -19.09
C PRO A 94 0.86 -15.77 -18.15
N THR A 95 0.57 -16.95 -17.59
CA THR A 95 1.39 -17.59 -16.54
C THR A 95 2.78 -18.02 -17.00
N ASP A 96 2.99 -18.16 -18.30
CA ASP A 96 4.24 -18.56 -18.94
C ASP A 96 5.13 -17.38 -19.35
N THR A 97 4.76 -16.15 -18.94
CA THR A 97 5.54 -14.93 -19.21
C THR A 97 6.40 -14.52 -18.03
N SER A 98 7.51 -13.83 -18.32
CA SER A 98 8.37 -13.23 -17.29
C SER A 98 7.65 -12.13 -16.51
N TYR A 99 6.61 -11.51 -17.07
CA TYR A 99 5.80 -10.48 -16.40
C TYR A 99 5.03 -11.04 -15.21
N ALA A 100 4.49 -12.27 -15.31
CA ALA A 100 3.81 -12.91 -14.20
C ALA A 100 4.72 -13.07 -12.96
N GLN A 101 5.99 -13.43 -13.19
CA GLN A 101 6.97 -13.56 -12.10
C GLN A 101 7.43 -12.19 -11.57
N GLN A 102 7.69 -11.23 -12.45
CA GLN A 102 8.16 -9.89 -12.06
C GLN A 102 7.12 -9.13 -11.23
N THR A 103 5.85 -9.16 -11.65
CA THR A 103 4.75 -8.50 -10.92
C THR A 103 4.52 -9.13 -9.55
N ALA A 104 4.63 -10.46 -9.43
CA ALA A 104 4.58 -11.17 -8.15
C ALA A 104 5.71 -10.77 -7.19
N ASN A 105 6.93 -10.63 -7.71
CA ASN A 105 8.07 -10.18 -6.91
C ASN A 105 7.88 -8.75 -6.40
N GLN A 106 7.42 -7.84 -7.28
CA GLN A 106 7.09 -6.46 -6.93
C GLN A 106 5.97 -6.40 -5.87
N LYS A 107 4.92 -7.21 -6.00
CA LYS A 107 3.86 -7.30 -4.99
C LYS A 107 4.41 -7.73 -3.62
N SER A 108 5.28 -8.74 -3.58
CA SER A 108 5.92 -9.16 -2.31
C SER A 108 6.76 -8.06 -1.67
N GLN A 109 7.35 -7.17 -2.47
CA GLN A 109 8.05 -5.98 -1.97
C GLN A 109 7.03 -4.97 -1.41
N VAL A 110 5.92 -4.71 -2.10
CA VAL A 110 4.85 -3.82 -1.61
C VAL A 110 4.35 -4.28 -0.24
N ASP A 111 4.08 -5.58 -0.08
CA ASP A 111 3.67 -6.17 1.19
C ASP A 111 4.70 -5.89 2.32
N THR A 112 5.98 -5.79 1.98
CA THR A 112 7.06 -5.47 2.93
C THR A 112 7.06 -4.00 3.31
N HIS A 113 6.92 -3.09 2.36
CA HIS A 113 6.81 -1.65 2.63
C HIS A 113 5.59 -1.33 3.51
N PHE A 114 4.44 -1.98 3.27
CA PHE A 114 3.26 -1.81 4.13
C PHE A 114 3.53 -2.24 5.58
N ARG A 115 4.19 -3.39 5.77
CA ARG A 115 4.58 -3.86 7.11
C ARG A 115 5.58 -2.91 7.78
N GLN A 116 6.54 -2.39 7.03
CA GLN A 116 7.56 -1.46 7.52
C GLN A 116 6.94 -0.11 7.94
N ALA A 117 6.04 0.43 7.13
CA ALA A 117 5.30 1.65 7.44
C ALA A 117 4.54 1.52 8.76
N VAL A 118 3.76 0.44 8.94
CA VAL A 118 3.08 0.17 10.22
C VAL A 118 4.06 -0.02 11.38
N HIS A 119 5.15 -0.73 11.15
CA HIS A 119 6.14 -1.02 12.19
C HIS A 119 6.86 0.25 12.68
N SER A 120 7.14 1.20 11.79
CA SER A 120 7.78 2.47 12.13
C SER A 120 7.00 3.26 13.18
N PHE A 121 5.67 3.27 13.11
CA PHE A 121 4.80 3.91 14.11
C PHE A 121 4.87 3.20 15.45
N HIS A 122 4.92 1.87 15.48
CA HIS A 122 5.10 1.14 16.73
C HIS A 122 6.46 1.44 17.38
N ILE A 123 7.54 1.50 16.59
CA ILE A 123 8.87 1.90 17.09
C ILE A 123 8.84 3.34 17.61
N ALA A 124 8.29 4.26 16.82
CA ALA A 124 8.22 5.67 17.19
C ALA A 124 7.43 5.88 18.49
N THR A 125 6.30 5.16 18.65
CA THR A 125 5.50 5.14 19.89
C THR A 125 6.29 4.63 21.07
N ALA A 126 6.98 3.49 20.92
CA ALA A 126 7.78 2.88 21.98
C ALA A 126 8.92 3.80 22.47
N ASN A 127 9.42 4.68 21.61
CA ASN A 127 10.45 5.65 21.94
C ASN A 127 9.90 6.96 22.54
N THR A 128 8.57 7.11 22.68
CA THR A 128 8.00 8.24 23.41
C THR A 128 8.07 8.03 24.92
N GLY A 129 8.21 9.11 25.70
CA GLY A 129 8.30 9.03 27.17
C GLY A 129 7.02 8.56 27.89
N SER A 130 5.92 8.39 27.15
CA SER A 130 4.65 7.84 27.64
C SER A 130 3.99 7.00 26.54
N PRO A 131 4.51 5.78 26.29
CA PRO A 131 4.04 4.94 25.19
C PRO A 131 2.60 4.49 25.44
N TYR A 132 1.76 4.54 24.40
CA TYR A 132 0.36 4.08 24.42
C TYR A 132 -0.56 4.84 25.40
N SER A 133 -0.28 6.13 25.64
CA SER A 133 -1.04 6.97 26.58
C SER A 133 -2.41 7.40 26.01
N ASN A 134 -3.26 6.43 25.66
CA ASN A 134 -4.69 6.63 25.43
C ASN A 134 -5.54 6.27 26.67
N THR A 135 -4.92 5.98 27.81
CA THR A 135 -5.60 5.83 29.10
C THR A 135 -6.05 7.19 29.62
N THR A 136 -7.22 7.63 29.18
CA THR A 136 -8.02 8.57 29.97
C THR A 136 -8.32 7.88 31.29
N THR A 137 -7.80 8.43 32.38
CA THR A 137 -8.15 7.97 33.73
C THR A 137 -9.65 8.23 33.91
N VAL A 138 -10.44 7.15 33.96
CA VAL A 138 -11.87 7.20 34.33
C VAL A 138 -11.97 7.22 35.85
#